data_AF-A0A3D1UVE0-F1
#
_entry.id   AF-A0A3D1UVE0-F1
#
_cell.length_a   1.000
_cell.length_b   1.000
_cell.length_c   1.000
_cell.angle_alpha   90.00
_cell.angle_beta   90.00
_cell.angle_gamma   90.00
#
_symmetry.space_group_name_H-M   'P 1'
#
loop_
_entity.id
_entity.type
_entity.pdbx_description
1 polymer ?
#
loop_
_entity_poly.entity_id
_entity_poly.type
_entity_poly.pdbx_seq_one_letter_code
_entity_poly.pdbx_strand_id
1 'polypeptide(L)'
;MLKTLLYGMILPGIFLIAGCQSGNEVLEQQNAQILSELRKLNQQLSGIQKKMQEEPALAFSSVKYPYNSTSARGANLALLAKIKRLPENPTDDQIVKYVQQIIAATAGQNSYSMTDPQVGMYKLIGTGHLKVLLPFLDGGTFNAFYHLKEAMPDLVEEKDKPLIKSSLIQYPKLLDTVVKKGWSREFKKEILKLLESTTNSSPFHTLRMVVPSLAETPEDIQKLIDIYISNPAAAPLIQSLLVIPKINIHDIVNKAWEKCNAEARYPQRYWKQEKAIAAVRYGNNVSAAKYLLLQIIASDPNNPYESQTAITVLAGKSDFPVFDKNNLEKWYRKNADKISYDEKTGKFIISR
;
A
#
# COMPACT_ATOMS: atom_id res chain seq x y z
N MET A 1 52.89 -23.04 0.99
CA MET A 1 53.27 -23.98 -0.10
C MET A 1 52.04 -24.75 -0.55
N LEU A 2 52.04 -25.18 -1.82
CA LEU A 2 50.99 -25.97 -2.47
C LEU A 2 50.93 -27.41 -1.90
N LYS A 3 49.72 -27.98 -1.69
CA LYS A 3 49.21 -29.21 -2.37
C LYS A 3 48.01 -29.89 -1.66
N THR A 4 47.03 -30.28 -2.50
CA THR A 4 46.12 -31.46 -2.42
C THR A 4 45.17 -31.68 -1.22
N LEU A 5 44.08 -32.49 -1.31
CA LEU A 5 43.01 -32.76 -2.32
C LEU A 5 42.10 -33.88 -1.72
N LEU A 6 40.87 -34.04 -2.23
CA LEU A 6 39.88 -35.11 -1.95
C LEU A 6 39.25 -35.11 -0.53
N TYR A 7 37.92 -35.03 -0.35
CA TYR A 7 36.77 -35.88 -0.80
C TYR A 7 36.46 -37.06 0.13
N GLY A 8 35.18 -37.17 0.52
CA GLY A 8 34.53 -38.47 0.74
C GLY A 8 34.10 -38.85 2.16
N MET A 9 32.85 -38.55 2.51
CA MET A 9 31.99 -39.55 3.15
C MET A 9 30.74 -39.73 2.31
N ILE A 10 30.64 -40.89 1.65
CA ILE A 10 29.48 -41.35 0.89
C ILE A 10 28.76 -42.39 1.76
N LEU A 11 27.44 -42.49 1.64
CA LEU A 11 26.63 -43.52 2.31
C LEU A 11 27.12 -44.95 1.98
N PRO A 12 26.99 -45.92 2.90
CA PRO A 12 27.08 -47.34 2.56
C PRO A 12 25.78 -47.81 1.87
N GLY A 13 25.90 -48.46 0.69
CA GLY A 13 24.74 -48.87 -0.13
C GLY A 13 25.08 -49.75 -1.35
N ILE A 14 25.87 -50.80 -1.13
CA ILE A 14 26.40 -51.82 -2.08
C ILE A 14 25.29 -52.82 -2.49
N PHE A 15 25.14 -53.39 -3.72
CA PHE A 15 25.87 -53.36 -5.02
C PHE A 15 24.94 -53.90 -6.15
N LEU A 16 25.32 -53.79 -7.45
CA LEU A 16 25.52 -54.93 -8.39
C LEU A 16 25.76 -54.54 -9.88
N ILE A 17 27.05 -54.56 -10.27
CA ILE A 17 27.66 -55.07 -11.52
C ILE A 17 26.87 -55.00 -12.86
N ALA A 18 27.33 -54.15 -13.80
CA ALA A 18 27.94 -54.56 -15.08
C ALA A 18 28.29 -53.34 -15.98
N GLY A 19 29.49 -53.33 -16.57
CA GLY A 19 29.90 -52.33 -17.57
C GLY A 19 30.75 -51.18 -17.03
N CYS A 20 32.06 -51.22 -17.29
CA CYS A 20 32.96 -50.10 -17.03
C CYS A 20 32.79 -49.01 -18.09
N GLN A 21 31.82 -48.10 -17.90
CA GLN A 21 31.93 -46.77 -18.47
C GLN A 21 32.91 -45.97 -17.62
N SER A 22 33.88 -45.34 -18.25
CA SER A 22 34.81 -44.45 -17.58
C SER A 22 34.07 -43.25 -16.98
N GLY A 23 34.58 -42.68 -15.88
CA GLY A 23 33.93 -41.53 -15.23
C GLY A 23 33.72 -40.32 -16.16
N ASN A 24 34.52 -40.22 -17.23
CA ASN A 24 34.34 -39.23 -18.29
C ASN A 24 33.13 -39.51 -19.18
N GLU A 25 32.86 -40.75 -19.58
CA GLU A 25 31.69 -41.08 -20.43
C GLU A 25 30.36 -40.80 -19.71
N VAL A 26 30.31 -41.08 -18.41
CA VAL A 26 29.12 -40.75 -17.58
C VAL A 26 28.97 -39.21 -17.45
N LEU A 27 30.06 -38.47 -17.27
CA LEU A 27 30.03 -37.00 -17.26
C LEU A 27 29.64 -36.42 -18.62
N GLU A 28 30.14 -36.98 -19.72
CA GLU A 28 29.82 -36.55 -21.09
C GLU A 28 28.35 -36.83 -21.42
N GLN A 29 27.81 -37.98 -21.02
CA GLN A 29 26.37 -38.26 -21.14
C GLN A 29 25.52 -37.29 -20.32
N GLN A 30 25.89 -37.01 -19.06
CA GLN A 30 25.19 -36.02 -18.23
C GLN A 30 25.25 -34.61 -18.84
N ASN A 31 26.43 -34.17 -19.30
CA ASN A 31 26.61 -32.87 -19.94
C ASN A 31 25.83 -32.77 -21.26
N ALA A 32 25.81 -33.82 -22.08
CA ALA A 32 25.01 -33.89 -23.30
C ALA A 32 23.50 -33.83 -22.99
N GLN A 33 23.05 -34.51 -21.94
CA GLN A 33 21.65 -34.48 -21.49
C GLN A 33 21.25 -33.07 -21.01
N ILE A 34 22.05 -32.44 -20.15
CA ILE A 34 21.86 -31.06 -19.68
C ILE A 34 21.81 -30.07 -20.85
N LEU A 35 22.72 -30.18 -21.82
CA LEU A 35 22.71 -29.35 -23.03
C LEU A 35 21.46 -29.58 -23.89
N SER A 36 20.92 -30.80 -23.92
CA SER A 36 19.65 -31.09 -24.61
C SER A 36 18.46 -30.45 -23.91
N GLU A 37 18.43 -30.44 -22.58
CA GLU A 37 17.36 -29.85 -21.78
C GLU A 37 17.39 -28.32 -21.85
N LEU A 38 18.58 -27.71 -21.78
CA LEU A 38 18.76 -26.27 -22.00
C LEU A 38 18.31 -25.83 -23.42
N ARG A 39 18.56 -26.64 -24.46
CA ARG A 39 18.05 -26.38 -25.80
C ARG A 39 16.52 -26.47 -25.87
N LYS A 40 15.91 -27.48 -25.24
CA LYS A 40 14.45 -27.60 -25.14
C LYS A 40 13.81 -26.42 -24.39
N LEU A 41 14.38 -26.01 -23.27
CA LEU A 41 13.94 -24.85 -22.49
C LEU A 41 14.04 -23.55 -23.31
N ASN A 42 15.14 -23.32 -24.02
CA ASN A 42 15.29 -22.16 -24.90
C ASN A 42 14.30 -22.17 -26.08
N GLN A 43 14.00 -23.33 -26.66
CA GLN A 43 12.94 -23.46 -27.67
C GLN A 43 11.53 -23.23 -27.10
N GLN A 44 11.27 -23.68 -25.87
CA GLN A 44 9.99 -23.40 -25.19
C GLN A 44 9.86 -21.91 -24.87
N LEU A 45 10.92 -21.26 -24.39
CA LEU A 45 10.96 -19.81 -24.14
C LEU A 45 10.76 -19.01 -25.43
N SER A 46 11.41 -19.37 -26.54
CA SER A 46 11.19 -18.69 -27.82
C SER A 46 9.77 -18.93 -28.36
N GLY A 47 9.21 -20.12 -28.15
CA GLY A 47 7.81 -20.43 -28.45
C GLY A 47 6.81 -19.63 -27.60
N ILE A 48 7.11 -19.40 -26.32
CA ILE A 48 6.32 -18.55 -25.42
C ILE A 48 6.43 -17.08 -25.85
N GLN A 49 7.63 -16.57 -26.09
CA GLN A 49 7.84 -15.19 -26.59
C GLN A 49 7.13 -14.95 -27.92
N LYS A 50 7.20 -15.92 -28.85
CA LYS A 50 6.50 -15.85 -30.12
C LYS A 50 4.98 -15.88 -29.94
N LYS A 51 4.43 -16.74 -29.06
CA LYS A 51 3.01 -16.69 -28.68
C LYS A 51 2.60 -15.37 -28.04
N MET A 52 3.45 -14.76 -27.21
CA MET A 52 3.19 -13.42 -26.64
C MET A 52 3.25 -12.28 -27.67
N GLN A 53 3.82 -12.51 -28.85
CA GLN A 53 3.83 -11.57 -29.97
C GLN A 53 2.73 -11.85 -31.01
N GLU A 54 2.29 -13.11 -31.13
CA GLU A 54 1.26 -13.56 -32.08
C GLU A 54 -0.15 -13.62 -31.46
N GLU A 55 -0.29 -13.68 -30.13
CA GLU A 55 -1.52 -13.30 -29.46
C GLU A 55 -1.74 -11.79 -29.66
N PRO A 56 -2.87 -11.35 -30.26
CA PRO A 56 -3.18 -9.93 -30.34
C PRO A 56 -3.31 -9.42 -28.91
N ALA A 57 -2.34 -8.60 -28.49
CA ALA A 57 -2.10 -8.15 -27.12
C ALA A 57 -3.40 -8.10 -26.33
N LEU A 58 -3.60 -9.13 -25.48
CA LEU A 58 -4.90 -9.50 -24.92
C LEU A 58 -5.56 -8.23 -24.45
N ALA A 59 -6.57 -7.78 -25.21
CA ALA A 59 -7.09 -6.46 -24.99
C ALA A 59 -7.54 -6.45 -23.54
N PHE A 60 -6.97 -5.53 -22.75
CA PHE A 60 -7.73 -4.96 -21.65
C PHE A 60 -8.96 -4.39 -22.33
N SER A 61 -9.98 -5.24 -22.44
CA SER A 61 -11.29 -4.84 -22.83
C SER A 61 -11.62 -3.79 -21.80
N SER A 62 -11.58 -2.55 -22.26
CA SER A 62 -12.27 -1.49 -21.56
C SER A 62 -13.68 -2.05 -21.45
N VAL A 63 -14.01 -2.55 -20.26
CA VAL A 63 -15.37 -2.77 -19.86
C VAL A 63 -15.97 -1.39 -20.02
N LYS A 64 -16.64 -1.19 -21.16
CA LYS A 64 -17.41 -0.01 -21.45
C LYS A 64 -18.64 -0.12 -20.56
N TYR A 65 -18.42 0.09 -19.27
CA TYR A 65 -19.41 0.73 -18.42
C TYR A 65 -19.94 1.91 -19.24
N PRO A 66 -21.25 1.98 -19.51
CA PRO A 66 -21.85 3.09 -20.21
C PRO A 66 -21.89 4.31 -19.27
N TYR A 67 -20.71 4.75 -18.85
CA TYR A 67 -20.51 6.05 -18.26
C TYR A 67 -20.51 7.05 -19.41
N ASN A 68 -21.53 7.91 -19.46
CA ASN A 68 -21.61 9.03 -20.40
C ASN A 68 -20.47 10.02 -20.09
N SER A 69 -19.24 9.72 -20.57
CA SER A 69 -18.06 10.54 -20.31
C SER A 69 -17.86 11.58 -21.42
N THR A 70 -18.78 12.53 -21.52
CA THR A 70 -18.57 13.84 -22.18
C THR A 70 -17.90 14.86 -21.25
N SER A 71 -17.62 14.48 -19.99
CA SER A 71 -16.94 15.30 -18.98
C SER A 71 -15.42 15.05 -18.92
N ALA A 72 -14.68 16.03 -19.45
CA ALA A 72 -13.22 16.25 -19.47
C ALA A 72 -12.30 15.20 -18.81
N ARG A 73 -11.42 14.58 -19.62
CA ARG A 73 -10.24 13.82 -19.16
C ARG A 73 -8.97 14.65 -19.37
N GLY A 74 -8.12 14.74 -18.35
CA GLY A 74 -6.84 15.47 -18.41
C GLY A 74 -6.94 17.00 -18.29
N ALA A 75 -5.80 17.67 -18.40
CA ALA A 75 -5.67 19.11 -18.18
C ALA A 75 -6.24 19.97 -19.34
N ASN A 76 -6.96 21.04 -19.00
CA ASN A 76 -7.50 21.98 -19.99
C ASN A 76 -6.43 22.97 -20.48
N LEU A 77 -5.61 22.53 -21.44
CA LEU A 77 -4.51 23.32 -21.99
C LEU A 77 -4.94 24.70 -22.51
N ALA A 78 -6.15 24.82 -23.07
CA ALA A 78 -6.67 26.06 -23.63
C ALA A 78 -7.08 27.10 -22.56
N LEU A 79 -7.42 26.66 -21.34
CA LEU A 79 -7.60 27.56 -20.20
C LEU A 79 -6.26 27.87 -19.54
N LEU A 80 -5.39 26.87 -19.34
CA LEU A 80 -4.07 27.04 -18.74
C LEU A 80 -3.19 28.02 -19.54
N ALA A 81 -3.24 27.97 -20.88
CA ALA A 81 -2.51 28.88 -21.75
C ALA A 81 -2.96 30.36 -21.66
N LYS A 82 -4.14 30.64 -21.09
CA LYS A 82 -4.63 32.02 -20.86
C LYS A 82 -4.14 32.62 -19.54
N ILE A 83 -3.57 31.80 -18.64
CA ILE A 83 -3.01 32.24 -17.37
C ILE A 83 -1.73 33.01 -17.66
N LYS A 84 -1.68 34.28 -17.26
CA LYS A 84 -0.49 35.12 -17.45
C LYS A 84 0.67 34.55 -16.65
N ARG A 85 1.88 34.55 -17.24
CA ARG A 85 3.11 34.22 -16.50
C ARG A 85 3.28 35.20 -15.33
N LEU A 86 3.81 34.68 -14.22
CA LEU A 86 4.27 35.52 -13.13
C LEU A 86 5.42 36.44 -13.62
N PRO A 87 5.54 37.65 -13.07
CA PRO A 87 6.77 38.45 -13.23
C PRO A 87 7.93 37.76 -12.51
N GLU A 88 9.17 38.19 -12.81
CA GLU A 88 10.40 37.61 -12.27
C GLU A 88 10.49 37.65 -10.74
N ASN A 89 9.94 38.70 -10.12
CA ASN A 89 9.83 38.84 -8.66
C ASN A 89 8.35 39.06 -8.30
N PRO A 90 7.55 37.99 -8.16
CA PRO A 90 6.12 38.10 -7.92
C PRO A 90 5.82 38.49 -6.47
N THR A 91 4.82 39.35 -6.27
CA THR A 91 4.28 39.62 -4.93
C THR A 91 3.38 38.48 -4.47
N ASP A 92 3.21 38.34 -3.16
CA ASP A 92 2.31 37.33 -2.56
C ASP A 92 0.88 37.41 -3.15
N ASP A 93 0.35 38.62 -3.38
CA ASP A 93 -0.94 38.84 -4.05
C ASP A 93 -0.98 38.33 -5.50
N GLN A 94 0.12 38.43 -6.24
CA GLN A 94 0.22 37.91 -7.61
C GLN A 94 0.27 36.38 -7.59
N ILE A 95 0.94 35.79 -6.62
CA ILE A 95 0.99 34.33 -6.40
C ILE A 95 -0.40 33.81 -6.04
N VAL A 96 -1.10 34.43 -5.09
CA VAL A 96 -2.49 34.10 -4.73
C VAL A 96 -3.38 34.06 -5.97
N LYS A 97 -3.34 35.12 -6.80
CA LYS A 97 -4.13 35.22 -8.02
C LYS A 97 -3.74 34.17 -9.06
N TYR A 98 -2.45 33.88 -9.21
CA TYR A 98 -1.93 32.87 -10.14
C TYR A 98 -2.36 31.44 -9.74
N VAL A 99 -2.22 31.10 -8.45
CA VAL A 99 -2.71 29.83 -7.89
C VAL A 99 -4.22 29.70 -8.11
N GLN A 100 -5.00 30.72 -7.78
CA GLN A 100 -6.46 30.74 -8.01
C GLN A 100 -6.83 30.54 -9.49
N GLN A 101 -6.07 31.12 -10.43
CA GLN A 101 -6.28 30.92 -11.87
C GLN A 101 -6.00 29.48 -12.31
N ILE A 102 -4.93 28.83 -11.79
CA ILE A 102 -4.64 27.42 -12.08
C ILE A 102 -5.74 26.52 -11.52
N ILE A 103 -6.21 26.79 -10.30
CA ILE A 103 -7.33 26.08 -9.67
C ILE A 103 -8.60 26.18 -10.53
N ALA A 104 -8.97 27.38 -10.96
CA ALA A 104 -10.12 27.62 -11.82
C ALA A 104 -10.00 26.91 -13.19
N ALA A 105 -8.82 26.92 -13.81
CA ALA A 105 -8.56 26.22 -15.08
C ALA A 105 -8.53 24.68 -14.95
N THR A 106 -8.34 24.16 -13.74
CA THR A 106 -8.34 22.72 -13.41
C THR A 106 -9.72 22.20 -13.04
N ALA A 107 -10.72 23.07 -12.88
CA ALA A 107 -12.09 22.68 -12.56
C ALA A 107 -12.66 21.71 -13.61
N GLY A 108 -13.21 20.58 -13.14
CA GLY A 108 -13.77 19.53 -13.99
C GLY A 108 -12.77 18.49 -14.52
N GLN A 109 -11.46 18.67 -14.33
CA GLN A 109 -10.48 17.60 -14.54
C GLN A 109 -10.79 16.42 -13.60
N ASN A 110 -10.71 15.18 -14.10
CA ASN A 110 -11.02 13.95 -13.35
C ASN A 110 -9.92 12.86 -13.41
N SER A 111 -8.79 13.17 -14.06
CA SER A 111 -7.61 12.30 -14.18
C SER A 111 -6.37 13.18 -13.99
N TYR A 112 -5.39 12.73 -13.21
CA TYR A 112 -4.26 13.55 -12.76
C TYR A 112 -2.94 12.81 -12.91
N SER A 113 -1.89 13.54 -13.27
CA SER A 113 -0.52 13.05 -13.34
C SER A 113 0.45 14.04 -12.69
N MET A 114 1.53 13.51 -12.12
CA MET A 114 2.70 14.30 -11.71
C MET A 114 3.38 15.02 -12.90
N THR A 115 3.04 14.64 -14.13
CA THR A 115 3.51 15.26 -15.39
C THR A 115 2.50 16.28 -15.97
N ASP A 116 1.40 16.57 -15.29
CA ASP A 116 0.42 17.55 -15.77
C ASP A 116 1.02 18.97 -15.80
N PRO A 117 0.67 19.82 -16.78
CA PRO A 117 1.26 21.15 -16.93
C PRO A 117 1.13 22.03 -15.68
N GLN A 118 0.05 21.87 -14.91
CA GLN A 118 -0.17 22.58 -13.65
C GLN A 118 0.99 22.38 -12.66
N VAL A 119 1.60 21.19 -12.62
CA VAL A 119 2.75 20.91 -11.74
C VAL A 119 3.93 21.82 -12.14
N GLY A 120 4.22 21.91 -13.44
CA GLY A 120 5.25 22.81 -13.97
C GLY A 120 4.92 24.29 -13.73
N MET A 121 3.64 24.68 -13.88
CA MET A 121 3.18 26.04 -13.60
C MET A 121 3.36 26.42 -12.12
N TYR A 122 3.02 25.54 -11.18
CA TYR A 122 3.27 25.80 -9.76
C TYR A 122 4.77 25.95 -9.46
N LYS A 123 5.67 25.17 -10.08
CA LYS A 123 7.13 25.32 -9.90
C LYS A 123 7.67 26.70 -10.33
N LEU A 124 7.00 27.41 -11.23
CA LEU A 124 7.40 28.77 -11.64
C LEU A 124 7.20 29.84 -10.55
N ILE A 125 6.54 29.51 -9.43
CA ILE A 125 6.41 30.40 -8.27
C ILE A 125 7.76 30.60 -7.56
N GLY A 126 8.64 29.58 -7.59
CA GLY A 126 9.91 29.60 -6.86
C GLY A 126 9.76 29.45 -5.34
N THR A 127 10.89 29.51 -4.65
CA THR A 127 10.99 29.29 -3.19
C THR A 127 10.70 30.57 -2.39
N GLY A 128 10.43 30.44 -1.09
CA GLY A 128 10.26 31.59 -0.18
C GLY A 128 8.83 32.09 0.02
N HIS A 129 7.86 31.62 -0.79
CA HIS A 129 6.45 32.00 -0.66
C HIS A 129 5.58 30.97 0.07
N LEU A 130 6.19 29.99 0.77
CA LEU A 130 5.48 28.87 1.40
C LEU A 130 4.26 29.31 2.23
N LYS A 131 4.41 30.37 3.05
CA LYS A 131 3.34 30.90 3.91
C LYS A 131 2.05 31.24 3.13
N VAL A 132 2.19 31.73 1.90
CA VAL A 132 1.08 32.08 0.99
C VAL A 132 0.46 30.84 0.35
N LEU A 133 1.26 29.80 0.15
CA LEU A 133 0.83 28.55 -0.47
C LEU A 133 0.10 27.61 0.50
N LEU A 134 0.38 27.68 1.80
CA LEU A 134 -0.22 26.80 2.81
C LEU A 134 -1.76 26.71 2.74
N PRO A 135 -2.53 27.81 2.67
CA PRO A 135 -4.00 27.74 2.64
C PRO A 135 -4.55 26.94 1.45
N PHE A 136 -3.81 26.86 0.33
CA PHE A 136 -4.21 26.11 -0.86
C PHE A 136 -3.98 24.60 -0.75
N LEU A 137 -3.27 24.13 0.27
CA LEU A 137 -3.09 22.69 0.55
C LEU A 137 -4.33 22.04 1.19
N ASP A 138 -5.27 22.84 1.70
CA ASP A 138 -6.48 22.38 2.43
C ASP A 138 -7.80 22.86 1.78
N GLY A 139 -7.71 23.46 0.57
CA GLY A 139 -8.79 24.22 -0.10
C GLY A 139 -10.00 23.45 -0.64
N GLY A 140 -10.50 22.43 0.07
CA GLY A 140 -11.83 21.83 -0.12
C GLY A 140 -12.09 21.03 -1.41
N THR A 141 -11.22 21.10 -2.42
CA THR A 141 -11.34 20.33 -3.66
C THR A 141 -10.11 19.44 -3.89
N PHE A 142 -10.35 18.11 -3.90
CA PHE A 142 -9.32 17.09 -4.16
C PHE A 142 -8.55 17.33 -5.47
N ASN A 143 -9.22 17.93 -6.44
CA ASN A 143 -8.76 18.16 -7.80
C ASN A 143 -7.69 19.25 -7.90
N ALA A 144 -7.73 20.24 -7.00
CA ALA A 144 -6.90 21.43 -7.03
C ALA A 144 -5.57 21.26 -6.28
N PHE A 145 -5.59 20.57 -5.14
CA PHE A 145 -4.41 20.42 -4.29
C PHE A 145 -3.38 19.42 -4.84
N TYR A 146 -3.78 18.48 -5.72
CA TYR A 146 -2.90 17.42 -6.22
C TYR A 146 -1.64 17.98 -6.88
N HIS A 147 -1.79 18.86 -7.87
CA HIS A 147 -0.64 19.41 -8.61
C HIS A 147 0.25 20.30 -7.74
N LEU A 148 -0.34 21.08 -6.83
CA LEU A 148 0.41 21.91 -5.88
C LEU A 148 1.19 21.05 -4.88
N LYS A 149 0.59 19.97 -4.35
CA LYS A 149 1.25 18.98 -3.50
C LYS A 149 2.45 18.35 -4.21
N GLU A 150 2.30 17.97 -5.48
CA GLU A 150 3.40 17.39 -6.26
C GLU A 150 4.52 18.39 -6.59
N ALA A 151 4.20 19.68 -6.74
CA ALA A 151 5.19 20.76 -6.95
C ALA A 151 5.87 21.23 -5.64
N MET A 152 5.22 21.09 -4.48
CA MET A 152 5.67 21.63 -3.20
C MET A 152 7.12 21.31 -2.79
N PRO A 153 7.70 20.12 -3.06
CA PRO A 153 9.12 19.84 -2.79
C PRO A 153 10.11 20.81 -3.46
N ASP A 154 9.76 21.38 -4.61
CA ASP A 154 10.59 22.34 -5.34
C ASP A 154 10.33 23.79 -4.92
N LEU A 155 9.28 24.04 -4.12
CA LEU A 155 8.86 25.36 -3.63
C LEU A 155 9.35 25.66 -2.21
N VAL A 156 10.09 24.73 -1.58
CA VAL A 156 10.59 24.85 -0.21
C VAL A 156 12.08 24.58 -0.08
N GLU A 157 12.73 25.31 0.82
CA GLU A 157 14.15 25.21 1.15
C GLU A 157 14.36 24.83 2.63
N GLU A 158 15.61 24.60 3.01
CA GLU A 158 16.03 24.37 4.40
C GLU A 158 15.51 25.46 5.36
N LYS A 159 15.49 26.73 4.93
CA LYS A 159 15.00 27.87 5.70
C LYS A 159 13.51 27.78 6.06
N ASP A 160 12.73 27.02 5.29
CA ASP A 160 11.29 26.86 5.49
C ASP A 160 10.95 25.79 6.54
N LYS A 161 11.92 24.94 6.94
CA LYS A 161 11.72 23.85 7.92
C LYS A 161 10.99 24.30 9.21
N PRO A 162 11.29 25.45 9.85
CA PRO A 162 10.57 25.89 11.05
C PRO A 162 9.08 26.20 10.82
N LEU A 163 8.75 26.73 9.63
CA LEU A 163 7.36 26.96 9.24
C LEU A 163 6.65 25.63 8.97
N ILE A 164 7.27 24.72 8.22
CA ILE A 164 6.71 23.38 7.94
C ILE A 164 6.47 22.64 9.26
N LYS A 165 7.40 22.69 10.23
CA LYS A 165 7.24 22.05 11.55
C LYS A 165 6.04 22.58 12.33
N SER A 166 5.86 23.89 12.39
CA SER A 166 4.71 24.49 13.09
C SER A 166 3.39 24.30 12.35
N SER A 167 3.43 24.17 11.03
CA SER A 167 2.27 24.03 10.15
C SER A 167 1.83 22.60 9.86
N LEU A 168 2.65 21.56 10.12
CA LEU A 168 2.40 20.18 9.69
C LEU A 168 1.08 19.58 10.22
N ILE A 169 0.63 19.97 11.42
CA ILE A 169 -0.64 19.51 12.00
C ILE A 169 -1.84 20.16 11.30
N GLN A 170 -1.74 21.45 10.99
CA GLN A 170 -2.79 22.21 10.29
C GLN A 170 -2.86 21.85 8.81
N TYR A 171 -1.72 21.53 8.19
CA TYR A 171 -1.62 21.17 6.78
C TYR A 171 -0.94 19.80 6.61
N PRO A 172 -1.63 18.68 6.93
CA PRO A 172 -1.05 17.32 6.88
C PRO A 172 -0.47 16.91 5.52
N LYS A 173 -0.88 17.58 4.43
CA LYS A 173 -0.35 17.34 3.08
C LYS A 173 1.14 17.71 2.94
N LEU A 174 1.67 18.57 3.81
CA LEU A 174 3.11 18.86 3.91
C LEU A 174 3.96 17.62 4.24
N LEU A 175 3.36 16.55 4.79
CA LEU A 175 4.09 15.32 5.07
C LEU A 175 4.73 14.71 3.83
N ASP A 176 4.07 14.83 2.67
CA ASP A 176 4.60 14.37 1.38
C ASP A 176 5.87 15.14 0.99
N THR A 177 5.88 16.45 1.22
CA THR A 177 7.06 17.32 1.05
C THR A 177 8.19 16.92 1.99
N VAL A 178 7.90 16.73 3.29
CA VAL A 178 8.88 16.29 4.30
C VAL A 178 9.50 14.95 3.92
N VAL A 179 8.70 14.00 3.41
CA VAL A 179 9.17 12.69 2.94
C VAL A 179 10.02 12.81 1.67
N LYS A 180 9.55 13.51 0.63
CA LYS A 180 10.28 13.66 -0.64
C LYS A 180 11.60 14.43 -0.51
N LYS A 181 11.71 15.32 0.47
CA LYS A 181 12.96 16.05 0.79
C LYS A 181 13.91 15.27 1.71
N GLY A 182 13.54 14.07 2.17
CA GLY A 182 14.35 13.25 3.08
C GLY A 182 14.38 13.75 4.54
N TRP A 183 13.55 14.73 4.89
CA TRP A 183 13.57 15.38 6.21
C TRP A 183 12.86 14.60 7.32
N SER A 184 12.33 13.41 7.04
CA SER A 184 11.50 12.64 7.99
C SER A 184 12.14 12.39 9.36
N ARG A 185 13.45 12.17 9.41
CA ARG A 185 14.19 11.98 10.68
C ARG A 185 14.18 13.24 11.55
N GLU A 186 14.44 14.40 10.94
CA GLU A 186 14.44 15.70 11.62
C GLU A 186 13.04 16.13 12.07
N PHE A 187 12.01 15.64 11.41
CA PHE A 187 10.60 15.92 11.67
C PHE A 187 9.90 14.84 12.51
N LYS A 188 10.64 13.84 13.05
CA LYS A 188 10.07 12.67 13.73
C LYS A 188 9.02 13.05 14.78
N LYS A 189 9.31 14.04 15.63
CA LYS A 189 8.42 14.51 16.70
C LYS A 189 7.12 15.10 16.14
N GLU A 190 7.23 15.95 15.13
CA GLU A 190 6.09 16.60 14.48
C GLU A 190 5.24 15.60 13.68
N ILE A 191 5.87 14.62 13.04
CA ILE A 191 5.21 13.52 12.33
C ILE A 191 4.43 12.65 13.32
N LEU A 192 5.06 12.16 14.39
CA LEU A 192 4.38 11.33 15.39
C LEU A 192 3.18 12.07 15.99
N LYS A 193 3.32 13.36 16.34
CA LYS A 193 2.22 14.19 16.84
C LYS A 193 1.08 14.35 15.82
N LEU A 194 1.38 14.52 14.53
CA LEU A 194 0.37 14.53 13.46
C LEU A 194 -0.40 13.20 13.41
N LEU A 195 0.29 12.06 13.51
CA LEU A 195 -0.34 10.73 13.46
C LEU A 195 -1.19 10.43 14.69
N GLU A 196 -0.84 10.96 15.86
CA GLU A 196 -1.68 10.86 17.06
C GLU A 196 -3.00 11.61 16.90
N SER A 197 -2.97 12.82 16.34
CA SER A 197 -4.15 13.70 16.28
C SER A 197 -4.99 13.61 15.01
N THR A 198 -4.47 13.04 13.91
CA THR A 198 -5.17 13.08 12.62
C THR A 198 -6.35 12.11 12.56
N THR A 199 -7.49 12.61 12.09
CA THR A 199 -8.69 11.82 11.75
C THR A 199 -8.72 11.41 10.28
N ASN A 200 -7.63 11.58 9.54
CA ASN A 200 -7.51 11.28 8.12
C ASN A 200 -6.52 10.11 7.93
N SER A 201 -6.83 9.13 7.06
CA SER A 201 -5.90 8.03 6.77
C SER A 201 -4.73 8.46 5.86
N SER A 202 -4.87 9.57 5.13
CA SER A 202 -3.91 10.06 4.13
C SER A 202 -2.46 10.16 4.64
N PRO A 203 -2.15 10.66 5.85
CA PRO A 203 -0.78 10.71 6.34
C PRO A 203 -0.15 9.31 6.51
N PHE A 204 -0.91 8.32 6.97
CA PHE A 204 -0.42 6.96 7.18
C PHE A 204 0.00 6.27 5.88
N HIS A 205 -0.68 6.56 4.76
CA HIS A 205 -0.31 6.03 3.45
C HIS A 205 1.04 6.58 2.96
N THR A 206 1.35 7.85 3.23
CA THR A 206 2.63 8.48 2.86
C THR A 206 3.82 7.85 3.59
N LEU A 207 3.62 7.32 4.80
CA LEU A 207 4.72 6.88 5.66
C LEU A 207 5.35 5.53 5.31
N ARG A 208 4.76 4.73 4.42
CA ARG A 208 5.27 3.39 4.06
C ARG A 208 6.76 3.39 3.67
N MET A 209 7.24 4.48 3.05
CA MET A 209 8.63 4.61 2.58
C MET A 209 9.62 5.11 3.65
N VAL A 210 9.16 5.67 4.78
CA VAL A 210 10.02 6.37 5.75
C VAL A 210 9.97 5.83 7.18
N VAL A 211 9.17 4.79 7.44
CA VAL A 211 9.09 4.17 8.78
C VAL A 211 10.45 3.77 9.37
N PRO A 212 11.46 3.29 8.63
CA PRO A 212 12.81 3.08 9.19
C PRO A 212 13.44 4.32 9.83
N SER A 213 13.14 5.53 9.33
CA SER A 213 13.60 6.80 9.91
C SER A 213 12.78 7.28 11.12
N LEU A 214 11.60 6.68 11.32
CA LEU A 214 10.70 6.97 12.45
C LEU A 214 10.78 5.92 13.56
N ALA A 215 11.36 4.75 13.28
CA ALA A 215 11.39 3.56 14.12
C ALA A 215 12.84 3.20 14.53
N GLU A 216 13.63 4.18 14.98
CA GLU A 216 15.06 3.99 15.22
C GLU A 216 15.36 3.35 16.59
N THR A 217 14.46 3.51 17.56
CA THR A 217 14.61 2.99 18.93
C THR A 217 13.42 2.11 19.35
N PRO A 218 13.52 1.32 20.43
CA PRO A 218 12.37 0.59 20.98
C PRO A 218 11.20 1.49 21.36
N GLU A 219 11.47 2.70 21.85
CA GLU A 219 10.47 3.70 22.24
C GLU A 219 9.75 4.27 21.02
N ASP A 220 10.48 4.56 19.94
CA ASP A 220 9.91 4.95 18.64
C ASP A 220 8.96 3.86 18.10
N ILE A 221 9.39 2.59 18.14
CA ILE A 221 8.60 1.44 17.69
C ILE A 221 7.32 1.30 18.55
N GLN A 222 7.44 1.38 19.88
CA GLN A 222 6.30 1.34 20.79
C GLN A 222 5.33 2.49 20.51
N LYS A 223 5.84 3.69 20.21
CA LYS A 223 5.00 4.85 19.87
C LYS A 223 4.16 4.63 18.61
N LEU A 224 4.75 4.02 17.57
CA LEU A 224 4.02 3.65 16.35
C LEU A 224 2.98 2.55 16.60
N ILE A 225 3.26 1.61 17.51
CA ILE A 225 2.32 0.57 17.95
C ILE A 225 1.14 1.20 18.70
N ASP A 226 1.39 2.12 19.64
CA ASP A 226 0.36 2.82 20.41
C ASP A 226 -0.56 3.65 19.51
N ILE A 227 0.01 4.32 18.50
CA ILE A 227 -0.72 5.04 17.45
C ILE A 227 -1.58 4.06 16.63
N TYR A 228 -1.05 2.91 16.21
CA TYR A 228 -1.83 1.91 15.49
C TYR A 228 -2.99 1.35 16.33
N ILE A 229 -2.78 1.09 17.62
CA ILE A 229 -3.82 0.58 18.51
C ILE A 229 -4.88 1.66 18.79
N SER A 230 -4.48 2.92 18.95
CA SER A 230 -5.35 3.97 19.49
C SER A 230 -5.99 4.89 18.46
N ASN A 231 -5.40 5.12 17.29
CA ASN A 231 -6.00 5.97 16.25
C ASN A 231 -6.79 5.11 15.24
N PRO A 232 -8.12 5.34 15.09
CA PRO A 232 -8.93 4.66 14.09
C PRO A 232 -8.43 4.79 12.65
N ALA A 233 -7.96 5.97 12.25
CA ALA A 233 -7.45 6.23 10.91
C ALA A 233 -6.09 5.55 10.63
N ALA A 234 -5.41 5.04 11.65
CA ALA A 234 -4.10 4.41 11.53
C ALA A 234 -4.11 2.98 10.96
N ALA A 235 -5.23 2.48 10.44
CA ALA A 235 -5.29 1.17 9.79
C ALA A 235 -4.17 0.92 8.73
N PRO A 236 -3.80 1.89 7.85
CA PRO A 236 -2.74 1.68 6.86
C PRO A 236 -1.35 1.45 7.45
N LEU A 237 -1.10 1.88 8.70
CA LEU A 237 0.20 1.74 9.37
C LEU A 237 0.62 0.27 9.57
N ILE A 238 -0.32 -0.68 9.48
CA ILE A 238 -0.04 -2.13 9.55
C ILE A 238 1.02 -2.57 8.52
N GLN A 239 1.00 -2.00 7.31
CA GLN A 239 1.96 -2.32 6.25
C GLN A 239 3.39 -1.95 6.61
N SER A 240 3.55 -0.95 7.48
CA SER A 240 4.82 -0.48 7.97
C SER A 240 5.28 -1.22 9.23
N LEU A 241 4.35 -1.61 10.11
CA LEU A 241 4.68 -2.41 11.29
C LEU A 241 5.20 -3.81 10.89
N LEU A 242 4.62 -4.42 9.86
CA LEU A 242 5.01 -5.76 9.36
C LEU A 242 6.49 -5.90 8.95
N VAL A 243 7.20 -4.81 8.67
CA VAL A 243 8.63 -4.83 8.30
C VAL A 243 9.57 -4.49 9.46
N ILE A 244 9.04 -4.17 10.65
CA ILE A 244 9.87 -3.90 11.84
C ILE A 244 10.28 -5.25 12.46
N PRO A 245 11.58 -5.55 12.63
CA PRO A 245 12.02 -6.83 13.18
C PRO A 245 11.64 -6.96 14.66
N LYS A 246 11.40 -8.20 15.11
CA LYS A 246 11.18 -8.59 16.51
C LYS A 246 9.92 -8.01 17.19
N ILE A 247 8.98 -7.38 16.47
CA ILE A 247 7.67 -7.02 17.05
C ILE A 247 6.71 -8.22 17.06
N ASN A 248 5.87 -8.30 18.09
CA ASN A 248 4.79 -9.29 18.15
C ASN A 248 3.55 -8.79 17.39
N ILE A 249 3.56 -8.88 16.06
CA ILE A 249 2.46 -8.35 15.23
C ILE A 249 1.10 -8.97 15.57
N HIS A 250 1.10 -10.24 15.97
CA HIS A 250 -0.09 -11.01 16.36
C HIS A 250 -0.82 -10.38 17.56
N ASP A 251 -0.08 -10.08 18.62
CA ASP A 251 -0.59 -9.38 19.81
C ASP A 251 -1.07 -7.95 19.48
N ILE A 252 -0.30 -7.22 18.66
CA ILE A 252 -0.61 -5.83 18.27
C ILE A 252 -1.94 -5.73 17.52
N VAL A 253 -2.21 -6.61 16.54
CA VAL A 253 -3.47 -6.57 15.77
C VAL A 253 -4.67 -7.02 16.61
N ASN A 254 -4.49 -7.99 17.51
CA ASN A 254 -5.53 -8.44 18.42
C ASN A 254 -5.95 -7.30 19.38
N LYS A 255 -4.98 -6.64 20.03
CA LYS A 255 -5.23 -5.48 20.91
C LYS A 255 -5.91 -4.31 20.19
N ALA A 256 -5.48 -4.00 18.97
CA ALA A 256 -6.09 -2.96 18.16
C ALA A 256 -7.56 -3.27 17.81
N TRP A 257 -7.86 -4.54 17.51
CA TRP A 257 -9.23 -4.99 17.29
C TRP A 257 -10.06 -4.96 18.59
N GLU A 258 -9.55 -5.46 19.71
CA GLU A 258 -10.27 -5.51 20.99
C GLU A 258 -10.70 -4.12 21.47
N LYS A 259 -9.78 -3.15 21.41
CA LYS A 259 -10.07 -1.74 21.70
C LYS A 259 -11.17 -1.18 20.77
N CYS A 260 -11.00 -1.34 19.46
CA CYS A 260 -11.96 -0.94 18.44
C CYS A 260 -13.34 -1.65 18.60
N ASN A 261 -13.35 -2.86 19.14
CA ASN A 261 -14.57 -3.62 19.33
C ASN A 261 -15.35 -3.22 20.58
N ALA A 262 -14.64 -2.87 21.66
CA ALA A 262 -15.23 -2.35 22.90
C ALA A 262 -15.80 -0.92 22.77
N GLU A 263 -15.30 -0.12 21.82
CA GLU A 263 -15.79 1.23 21.57
C GLU A 263 -17.20 1.24 20.94
N ALA A 264 -18.20 1.63 21.73
CA ALA A 264 -19.62 1.67 21.35
C ALA A 264 -19.94 2.62 20.17
N ARG A 265 -19.10 3.63 19.91
CA ARG A 265 -19.22 4.59 18.81
C ARG A 265 -17.91 4.73 18.04
N TYR A 266 -17.49 3.67 17.37
CA TYR A 266 -16.29 3.73 16.53
C TYR A 266 -16.50 4.68 15.33
N PRO A 267 -15.58 5.61 15.02
CA PRO A 267 -15.89 6.74 14.12
C PRO A 267 -16.25 6.37 12.67
N GLN A 268 -15.75 5.25 12.15
CA GLN A 268 -15.99 4.80 10.77
C GLN A 268 -16.07 3.28 10.69
N ARG A 269 -17.11 2.76 10.02
CA ARG A 269 -17.30 1.32 9.76
C ARG A 269 -16.11 0.72 8.99
N TYR A 270 -15.62 1.44 7.97
CA TYR A 270 -14.49 1.03 7.15
C TYR A 270 -13.20 0.81 7.98
N TRP A 271 -12.85 1.74 8.87
CA TRP A 271 -11.67 1.58 9.72
C TRP A 271 -11.80 0.40 10.69
N LYS A 272 -13.00 0.16 11.26
CA LYS A 272 -13.27 -1.02 12.10
C LYS A 272 -13.09 -2.33 11.31
N GLN A 273 -13.55 -2.37 10.07
CA GLN A 273 -13.36 -3.50 9.16
C GLN A 273 -11.88 -3.75 8.84
N GLU A 274 -11.08 -2.71 8.58
CA GLU A 274 -9.63 -2.86 8.36
C GLU A 274 -8.89 -3.40 9.60
N LYS A 275 -9.27 -2.98 10.82
CA LYS A 275 -8.72 -3.57 12.06
C LYS A 275 -9.10 -5.05 12.20
N ALA A 276 -10.34 -5.41 11.90
CA ALA A 276 -10.78 -6.82 11.88
C ALA A 276 -10.02 -7.66 10.84
N ILE A 277 -9.84 -7.12 9.62
CA ILE A 277 -9.03 -7.74 8.55
C ILE A 277 -7.61 -8.02 9.04
N ALA A 278 -6.96 -7.05 9.71
CA ALA A 278 -5.63 -7.25 10.27
C ALA A 278 -5.60 -8.33 11.37
N ALA A 279 -6.58 -8.33 12.28
CA ALA A 279 -6.67 -9.29 13.39
C ALA A 279 -7.01 -10.74 12.95
N VAL A 280 -7.64 -10.93 11.78
CA VAL A 280 -7.86 -12.25 11.18
C VAL A 280 -6.67 -12.68 10.30
N ARG A 281 -6.01 -11.74 9.62
CA ARG A 281 -4.89 -12.04 8.71
C ARG A 281 -3.59 -12.35 9.46
N TYR A 282 -3.24 -11.53 10.44
CA TYR A 282 -1.97 -11.58 11.18
C TYR A 282 -2.14 -11.99 12.65
N GLY A 283 -3.38 -11.94 13.17
CA GLY A 283 -3.77 -12.41 14.49
C GLY A 283 -4.46 -13.77 14.45
N ASN A 284 -5.06 -14.14 15.58
CA ASN A 284 -5.94 -15.30 15.75
C ASN A 284 -7.33 -14.92 16.27
N ASN A 285 -7.74 -13.65 16.12
CA ASN A 285 -8.90 -13.13 16.85
C ASN A 285 -10.24 -13.66 16.31
N VAL A 286 -10.83 -14.62 17.03
CA VAL A 286 -12.12 -15.25 16.73
C VAL A 286 -13.26 -14.23 16.66
N SER A 287 -13.26 -13.18 17.48
CA SER A 287 -14.33 -12.16 17.46
C SER A 287 -14.23 -11.25 16.23
N ALA A 288 -13.01 -10.98 15.74
CA ALA A 288 -12.79 -10.30 14.45
C ALA A 288 -13.28 -11.17 13.28
N ALA A 289 -13.01 -12.49 13.30
CA ALA A 289 -13.51 -13.40 12.28
C ALA A 289 -15.05 -13.43 12.24
N LYS A 290 -15.71 -13.53 13.41
CA LYS A 290 -17.17 -13.43 13.57
C LYS A 290 -17.71 -12.10 13.04
N TYR A 291 -17.05 -10.98 13.34
CA TYR A 291 -17.42 -9.67 12.80
C TYR A 291 -17.33 -9.62 11.27
N LEU A 292 -16.25 -10.11 10.66
CA LEU A 292 -16.10 -10.13 9.20
C LEU A 292 -17.14 -11.01 8.52
N LEU A 293 -17.47 -12.18 9.09
CA LEU A 293 -18.55 -13.04 8.59
C LEU A 293 -19.89 -12.30 8.56
N LEU A 294 -20.22 -11.57 9.64
CA LEU A 294 -21.40 -10.70 9.70
C LEU A 294 -21.35 -9.54 8.69
N GLN A 295 -20.17 -8.93 8.44
CA GLN A 295 -20.03 -7.91 7.40
C GLN A 295 -20.30 -8.47 6.00
N ILE A 296 -19.82 -9.68 5.69
CA ILE A 296 -20.07 -10.35 4.40
C ILE A 296 -21.57 -10.63 4.24
N ILE A 297 -22.23 -11.17 5.27
CA ILE A 297 -23.68 -11.42 5.29
C ILE A 297 -24.47 -10.10 5.11
N ALA A 298 -24.01 -8.99 5.70
CA ALA A 298 -24.68 -7.68 5.62
C ALA A 298 -24.32 -6.84 4.38
N SER A 299 -23.39 -7.28 3.53
CA SER A 299 -22.91 -6.49 2.38
C SER A 299 -23.95 -6.36 1.25
N ASP A 300 -23.94 -5.25 0.50
CA ASP A 300 -24.79 -5.11 -0.69
C ASP A 300 -24.30 -6.08 -1.80
N PRO A 301 -25.15 -7.01 -2.31
CA PRO A 301 -24.79 -7.87 -3.45
C PRO A 301 -24.35 -7.09 -4.69
N ASN A 302 -24.78 -5.83 -4.85
CA ASN A 302 -24.43 -4.97 -5.97
C ASN A 302 -23.09 -4.22 -5.77
N ASN A 303 -22.49 -4.28 -4.57
CA ASN A 303 -21.20 -3.67 -4.27
C ASN A 303 -20.18 -4.70 -3.76
N PRO A 304 -19.63 -5.57 -4.64
CA PRO A 304 -18.72 -6.64 -4.24
C PRO A 304 -17.42 -6.13 -3.56
N TYR A 305 -17.03 -4.88 -3.84
CA TYR A 305 -15.82 -4.27 -3.29
C TYR A 305 -15.84 -4.11 -1.76
N GLU A 306 -17.02 -3.93 -1.15
CA GLU A 306 -17.14 -3.76 0.31
C GLU A 306 -16.68 -4.98 1.12
N SER A 307 -16.80 -6.19 0.56
CA SER A 307 -16.49 -7.44 1.28
C SER A 307 -15.34 -8.25 0.67
N GLN A 308 -14.87 -7.92 -0.54
CA GLN A 308 -13.85 -8.72 -1.23
C GLN A 308 -12.61 -8.99 -0.37
N THR A 309 -12.06 -7.98 0.33
CA THR A 309 -10.89 -8.16 1.19
C THR A 309 -11.17 -9.07 2.39
N ALA A 310 -12.37 -8.98 2.97
CA ALA A 310 -12.79 -9.83 4.10
C ALA A 310 -12.98 -11.29 3.67
N ILE A 311 -13.63 -11.51 2.52
CA ILE A 311 -13.81 -12.83 1.89
C ILE A 311 -12.44 -13.46 1.62
N THR A 312 -11.54 -12.75 0.93
CA THR A 312 -10.20 -13.24 0.59
C THR A 312 -9.39 -13.63 1.83
N VAL A 313 -9.47 -12.85 2.91
CA VAL A 313 -8.74 -13.15 4.15
C VAL A 313 -9.33 -14.35 4.89
N LEU A 314 -10.66 -14.43 5.02
CA LEU A 314 -11.30 -15.57 5.66
C LEU A 314 -11.11 -16.86 4.86
N ALA A 315 -11.19 -16.82 3.53
CA ALA A 315 -10.92 -17.98 2.67
C ALA A 315 -9.47 -18.48 2.80
N GLY A 316 -8.50 -17.57 2.97
CA GLY A 316 -7.10 -17.93 3.24
C GLY A 316 -6.83 -18.44 4.67
N LYS A 317 -7.79 -18.31 5.58
CA LYS A 317 -7.64 -18.60 7.02
C LYS A 317 -8.69 -19.55 7.59
N SER A 318 -9.60 -20.08 6.78
CA SER A 318 -10.68 -20.96 7.22
C SER A 318 -11.26 -21.73 6.04
N ASP A 319 -11.93 -22.84 6.33
CA ASP A 319 -12.67 -23.62 5.32
C ASP A 319 -14.18 -23.25 5.34
N PHE A 320 -14.49 -22.00 5.70
CA PHE A 320 -15.86 -21.49 5.80
C PHE A 320 -16.44 -21.13 4.42
N PRO A 321 -17.77 -21.22 4.20
CA PRO A 321 -18.39 -21.01 2.88
C PRO A 321 -18.51 -19.53 2.49
N VAL A 322 -17.44 -18.74 2.61
CA VAL A 322 -17.46 -17.27 2.49
C VAL A 322 -17.76 -16.72 1.09
N PHE A 323 -17.68 -17.57 0.06
CA PHE A 323 -18.04 -17.21 -1.31
C PHE A 323 -19.53 -17.41 -1.63
N ASP A 324 -20.24 -18.20 -0.83
CA ASP A 324 -21.69 -18.43 -0.99
C ASP A 324 -22.43 -17.72 0.14
N LYS A 325 -22.82 -16.47 -0.11
CA LYS A 325 -23.48 -15.61 0.88
C LYS A 325 -24.76 -16.24 1.46
N ASN A 326 -25.54 -16.94 0.65
CA ASN A 326 -26.82 -17.53 1.04
C ASN A 326 -26.64 -18.74 1.96
N ASN A 327 -25.62 -19.56 1.70
CA ASN A 327 -25.25 -20.65 2.59
C ASN A 327 -24.44 -20.16 3.80
N LEU A 328 -23.67 -19.08 3.67
CA LEU A 328 -22.89 -18.48 4.75
C LEU A 328 -23.76 -18.03 5.92
N GLU A 329 -24.91 -17.38 5.66
CA GLU A 329 -25.81 -16.96 6.76
C GLU A 329 -26.36 -18.17 7.53
N LYS A 330 -26.88 -19.18 6.81
CA LYS A 330 -27.42 -20.41 7.42
C LYS A 330 -26.35 -21.17 8.19
N TRP A 331 -25.15 -21.27 7.61
CA TRP A 331 -23.99 -21.89 8.23
C TRP A 331 -23.55 -21.12 9.49
N TYR A 332 -23.50 -19.79 9.43
CA TYR A 332 -23.11 -18.96 10.57
C TYR A 332 -24.09 -19.11 11.73
N ARG A 333 -25.41 -19.01 11.48
CA ARG A 333 -26.45 -19.22 12.50
C ARG A 333 -26.35 -20.57 13.22
N LYS A 334 -25.83 -21.62 12.56
CA LYS A 334 -25.66 -22.97 13.12
C LYS A 334 -24.34 -23.19 13.89
N ASN A 335 -23.30 -22.39 13.61
CA ASN A 335 -21.93 -22.65 14.07
C ASN A 335 -21.24 -21.47 14.77
N ALA A 336 -21.88 -20.30 14.89
CA ALA A 336 -21.23 -19.08 15.39
C ALA A 336 -20.69 -19.19 16.83
N ASP A 337 -21.29 -20.04 17.67
CA ASP A 337 -20.82 -20.40 19.00
C ASP A 337 -19.52 -21.23 18.96
N LYS A 338 -19.39 -22.10 17.94
CA LYS A 338 -18.30 -23.08 17.78
C LYS A 338 -17.10 -22.60 16.96
N ILE A 339 -17.14 -21.40 16.39
CA ILE A 339 -15.96 -20.86 15.69
C ILE A 339 -14.84 -20.64 16.71
N SER A 340 -13.71 -21.31 16.49
CA SER A 340 -12.47 -21.19 17.26
C SER A 340 -11.27 -21.00 16.32
N TYR A 341 -10.07 -20.82 16.88
CA TYR A 341 -8.81 -20.84 16.14
C TYR A 341 -7.98 -22.04 16.55
N ASP A 342 -7.38 -22.73 15.59
CA ASP A 342 -6.45 -23.83 15.82
C ASP A 342 -5.01 -23.39 15.51
N GLU A 343 -4.22 -23.24 16.58
CA GLU A 343 -2.80 -22.89 16.51
C GLU A 343 -1.96 -23.90 15.71
N LYS A 344 -2.39 -25.16 15.58
CA LYS A 344 -1.64 -26.18 14.82
C LYS A 344 -1.77 -26.01 13.31
N THR A 345 -2.97 -25.66 12.83
CA THR A 345 -3.22 -25.43 11.40
C THR A 345 -3.14 -23.96 10.99
N GLY A 346 -3.11 -23.03 11.97
CA GLY A 346 -3.10 -21.59 11.73
C GLY A 346 -4.41 -21.05 11.15
N LYS A 347 -5.50 -21.81 11.31
CA LYS A 347 -6.83 -21.56 10.73
C LYS A 347 -7.91 -21.36 11.80
N PHE A 348 -8.96 -20.63 11.42
CA PHE A 348 -10.25 -20.67 12.10
C PHE A 348 -11.01 -21.94 11.70
N ILE A 349 -11.54 -22.64 12.68
CA ILE A 349 -12.23 -23.92 12.53
C ILE A 349 -13.56 -23.91 13.29
N ILE A 350 -14.33 -25.00 13.16
CA ILE A 350 -15.46 -25.30 14.04
C ILE A 350 -14.97 -26.31 15.09
N SER A 351 -14.96 -25.92 16.36
CA SER A 351 -14.74 -26.84 17.47
C SER A 351 -15.89 -27.84 17.57
N ARG A 352 -15.57 -29.08 17.97
CA ARG A 352 -16.57 -30.15 18.17
C ARG A 352 -17.45 -29.87 19.37
#